data_AF-R7QLI7-F1
#
_entry.id   AF-R7QLI7-F1
#
_cell.length_a   1.000
_cell.length_b   1.000
_cell.length_c   1.000
_cell.angle_alpha   90.00
_cell.angle_beta   90.00
_cell.angle_gamma   90.00
#
_symmetry.space_group_name_H-M   'P 1'
#
loop_
_entity.id
_entity.type
_entity.pdbx_description
1 polymer ?
#
loop_
_entity_poly.entity_id
_entity_poly.type
_entity_poly.pdbx_seq_one_letter_code
_entity_poly.pdbx_strand_id
1 'polypeptide(L)'
;MTDNFDFEDDSAHLSKDAQTRRRYLRWFNKRRDDFSTDREYDDYLEMVEDIIFNLVNNVDVEETKARVEKYRKENQGSIGQNHAKKGEEDRLEAERVAQLERARIAKLAELRRQDHEEEKRKQQIRREEEAEELLRVSKGDDAVEKLRRKKEKAERKKRKKEAAAAREAEEREKPDFRPMFFRPQFPSPLPVPVDLSKITMDQRPEEDAKAFEARTQAEQAKAATAAGFKQQFVYERALKEFSQSLNVLQL
;
A
#
# COMPACT_ATOMS: atom_id res chain seq x y z
N MET A 1 -25.82 -1.75 -54.12
CA MET A 1 -26.28 -2.57 -52.99
C MET A 1 -25.36 -2.27 -51.84
N THR A 2 -25.73 -1.34 -50.98
CA THR A 2 -25.11 -1.20 -49.66
C THR A 2 -25.61 -2.38 -48.86
N ASP A 3 -24.74 -3.35 -48.59
CA ASP A 3 -24.99 -4.35 -47.55
C ASP A 3 -25.31 -3.60 -46.27
N ASN A 4 -26.57 -3.69 -45.83
CA ASN A 4 -26.90 -3.41 -44.44
C ASN A 4 -26.19 -4.48 -43.62
N PHE A 5 -25.01 -4.14 -43.12
CA PHE A 5 -24.31 -4.94 -42.13
C PHE A 5 -25.15 -4.92 -40.86
N ASP A 6 -25.95 -5.97 -40.64
CA ASP A 6 -26.91 -6.09 -39.54
C ASP A 6 -26.18 -6.27 -38.19
N PHE A 7 -25.73 -5.14 -37.62
CA PHE A 7 -25.12 -5.08 -36.28
C PHE A 7 -26.07 -5.56 -35.16
N GLU A 8 -27.37 -5.61 -35.40
CA GLU A 8 -28.36 -6.08 -34.43
C GLU A 8 -28.28 -7.60 -34.21
N ASP A 9 -28.02 -8.37 -35.27
CA ASP A 9 -27.87 -9.83 -35.18
C ASP A 9 -26.56 -10.22 -34.49
N ASP A 10 -25.47 -9.47 -34.72
CA ASP A 10 -24.19 -9.66 -34.02
C ASP A 10 -24.32 -9.40 -32.51
N SER A 11 -25.03 -8.35 -32.13
CA SER A 11 -25.30 -8.01 -30.72
C SER A 11 -26.14 -9.10 -30.02
N ALA A 12 -27.18 -9.60 -30.70
CA ALA A 12 -28.02 -10.67 -30.18
C ALA A 12 -27.23 -11.99 -30.04
N HIS A 13 -26.38 -12.32 -31.01
CA HIS A 13 -25.52 -13.50 -31.00
C HIS A 13 -24.50 -13.42 -29.85
N LEU A 14 -23.82 -12.28 -29.69
CA LEU A 14 -22.88 -12.05 -28.59
C LEU A 14 -23.55 -12.13 -27.21
N SER A 15 -24.79 -11.64 -27.09
CA SER A 15 -25.57 -11.75 -25.85
C SER A 15 -25.90 -13.22 -25.52
N LYS A 16 -26.34 -14.00 -26.52
CA LYS A 16 -26.64 -15.44 -26.38
C LYS A 16 -25.38 -16.24 -26.02
N ASP A 17 -24.26 -15.96 -26.67
CA ASP A 17 -22.95 -16.56 -26.38
C ASP A 17 -22.51 -16.23 -24.94
N ALA A 18 -22.54 -14.96 -24.55
CA ALA A 18 -22.18 -14.52 -23.21
C ALA A 18 -23.07 -15.14 -22.12
N GLN A 19 -24.37 -15.34 -22.37
CA GLN A 19 -25.27 -16.01 -21.44
C GLN A 19 -24.95 -17.51 -21.32
N THR A 20 -24.71 -18.18 -22.46
CA THR A 20 -24.38 -19.61 -22.52
C THR A 20 -23.05 -19.87 -21.84
N ARG A 21 -22.00 -19.14 -22.21
CA ARG A 21 -20.68 -19.21 -21.57
C ARG A 21 -20.77 -18.99 -20.05
N ARG A 22 -21.49 -17.97 -19.59
CA ARG A 22 -21.70 -17.73 -18.13
C ARG A 22 -22.46 -18.86 -17.44
N ARG A 23 -23.35 -19.57 -18.13
CA ARG A 23 -24.09 -20.70 -17.56
C ARG A 23 -23.18 -21.92 -17.39
N TYR A 24 -22.46 -22.29 -18.44
CA TYR A 24 -21.71 -23.55 -18.48
C TYR A 24 -20.33 -23.46 -17.81
N LEU A 25 -19.63 -22.31 -17.88
CA LEU A 25 -18.35 -22.13 -17.19
C LEU A 25 -18.44 -22.26 -15.66
N ARG A 26 -19.63 -22.16 -15.07
CA ARG A 26 -19.83 -22.44 -13.64
C ARG A 26 -19.53 -23.88 -13.27
N TRP A 27 -19.68 -24.82 -14.22
CA TRP A 27 -19.37 -26.22 -14.03
C TRP A 27 -17.95 -26.56 -14.49
N PHE A 28 -17.41 -25.82 -15.46
CA PHE A 28 -16.06 -25.97 -15.98
C PHE A 28 -15.08 -25.01 -15.27
N ASN A 29 -14.91 -25.18 -13.96
CA ASN A 29 -14.14 -24.27 -13.11
C ASN A 29 -12.76 -24.82 -12.67
N LYS A 30 -12.20 -25.77 -13.42
CA LYS A 30 -10.81 -26.22 -13.21
C LYS A 30 -9.82 -25.13 -13.66
N ARG A 31 -8.78 -24.92 -12.86
CA ARG A 31 -7.69 -23.98 -13.15
C ARG A 31 -6.48 -24.75 -13.66
N ARG A 32 -5.51 -24.02 -14.19
CA ARG A 32 -4.24 -24.60 -14.64
C ARG A 32 -3.57 -25.47 -13.56
N ASP A 33 -3.63 -25.05 -12.31
CA ASP A 33 -3.02 -25.76 -11.18
C ASP A 33 -3.68 -27.12 -10.87
N ASP A 34 -4.85 -27.40 -11.45
CA ASP A 34 -5.57 -28.68 -11.28
C ASP A 34 -5.08 -29.78 -12.25
N PHE A 35 -4.12 -29.48 -13.14
CA PHE A 35 -3.61 -30.38 -14.18
C PHE A 35 -2.12 -30.66 -14.00
N SER A 36 -1.68 -31.84 -14.45
CA SER A 36 -0.27 -32.26 -14.32
C SER A 36 0.59 -31.67 -15.43
N THR A 37 0.01 -31.43 -16.61
CA THR A 37 0.72 -30.96 -17.80
C THR A 37 -0.03 -29.81 -18.48
N ASP A 38 0.70 -28.92 -19.17
CA ASP A 38 0.11 -27.87 -20.01
C ASP A 38 -0.87 -28.45 -21.04
N ARG A 39 -0.50 -29.57 -21.66
CA ARG A 39 -1.28 -30.19 -22.73
C ARG A 39 -2.67 -30.64 -22.26
N GLU A 40 -2.75 -31.25 -21.08
CA GLU A 40 -4.05 -31.65 -20.51
C GLU A 40 -4.96 -30.44 -20.21
N TYR A 41 -4.35 -29.30 -19.83
CA TYR A 41 -5.09 -28.07 -19.62
C TYR A 41 -5.57 -27.48 -20.94
N ASP A 42 -4.73 -27.47 -21.98
CA ASP A 42 -5.11 -26.99 -23.31
C ASP A 42 -6.21 -27.88 -23.93
N ASP A 43 -6.07 -29.21 -23.86
CA ASP A 43 -7.09 -30.17 -24.31
C ASP A 43 -8.43 -29.98 -23.56
N TYR A 44 -8.36 -29.61 -22.26
CA TYR A 44 -9.54 -29.28 -21.47
C TYR A 44 -10.20 -27.97 -21.92
N LEU A 45 -9.41 -26.93 -22.23
CA LEU A 45 -9.93 -25.66 -22.73
C LEU A 45 -10.61 -25.84 -24.09
N GLU A 46 -9.97 -26.58 -25.01
CA GLU A 46 -10.55 -26.91 -26.32
C GLU A 46 -11.88 -27.66 -26.15
N MET A 47 -11.93 -28.67 -25.28
CA MET A 47 -13.18 -29.38 -24.97
C MET A 47 -14.29 -28.43 -24.46
N VAL A 48 -13.95 -27.48 -23.59
CA VAL A 48 -14.93 -26.53 -23.05
C VAL A 48 -15.43 -25.58 -24.15
N GLU A 49 -14.54 -25.15 -25.03
CA GLU A 49 -14.86 -24.28 -26.17
C GLU A 49 -15.75 -25.00 -27.18
N ASP A 50 -15.46 -26.26 -27.52
CA ASP A 50 -16.30 -27.10 -28.37
C ASP A 50 -17.73 -27.23 -27.81
N ILE A 51 -17.85 -27.50 -26.51
CA ILE A 51 -19.15 -27.60 -25.83
C ILE A 51 -19.90 -26.27 -25.92
N ILE A 52 -19.24 -25.13 -25.67
CA ILE A 52 -19.88 -23.82 -25.76
C ILE A 52 -20.28 -23.53 -27.21
N PHE A 53 -19.40 -23.77 -28.16
CA PHE A 53 -19.64 -23.54 -29.59
C PHE A 53 -20.86 -24.33 -30.08
N ASN A 54 -20.94 -25.62 -29.74
CA ASN A 54 -22.08 -26.47 -30.08
C ASN A 54 -23.40 -25.92 -29.48
N LEU A 55 -23.37 -25.47 -28.23
CA LEU A 55 -24.55 -24.94 -27.54
C LEU A 55 -25.00 -23.57 -28.09
N VAL A 56 -24.06 -22.71 -28.50
CA VAL A 56 -24.36 -21.40 -29.06
C VAL A 56 -24.96 -21.52 -30.47
N ASN A 57 -24.35 -22.37 -31.30
CA ASN A 57 -24.76 -22.61 -32.69
C ASN A 57 -25.91 -23.63 -32.84
N ASN A 58 -26.36 -24.21 -31.73
CA ASN A 58 -27.38 -25.26 -31.69
C ASN A 58 -27.01 -26.53 -32.50
N VAL A 59 -25.72 -26.89 -32.51
CA VAL A 59 -25.21 -28.13 -33.12
C VAL A 59 -25.17 -29.22 -32.04
N ASP A 60 -25.70 -30.41 -32.34
CA ASP A 60 -25.65 -31.60 -31.48
C ASP A 60 -25.93 -31.34 -29.98
N VAL A 61 -26.99 -30.53 -29.75
CA VAL A 61 -27.31 -29.99 -28.43
C VAL A 61 -27.61 -31.07 -27.39
N GLU A 62 -28.31 -32.14 -27.79
CA GLU A 62 -28.68 -33.23 -26.88
C GLU A 62 -27.47 -34.05 -26.43
N GLU A 63 -26.56 -34.37 -27.35
CA GLU A 63 -25.31 -35.07 -27.04
C GLU A 63 -24.41 -34.20 -26.16
N THR A 64 -24.26 -32.92 -26.52
CA THR A 64 -23.45 -31.96 -25.76
C THR A 64 -23.99 -31.78 -24.35
N LYS A 65 -25.31 -31.68 -24.16
CA LYS A 65 -25.94 -31.63 -22.83
C LYS A 65 -25.70 -32.91 -22.02
N ALA A 66 -25.80 -34.09 -22.65
CA ALA A 66 -25.52 -35.36 -21.99
C ALA A 66 -24.06 -35.43 -21.49
N ARG A 67 -23.12 -34.96 -22.32
CA ARG A 67 -21.69 -34.86 -21.96
C ARG A 67 -21.47 -33.90 -20.78
N VAL A 68 -22.12 -32.73 -20.80
CA VAL A 68 -22.06 -31.78 -19.67
C VAL A 68 -22.63 -32.39 -18.39
N GLU A 69 -23.76 -33.09 -18.46
CA GLU A 69 -24.38 -33.69 -17.26
C GLU A 69 -23.51 -34.80 -16.67
N LYS A 70 -22.89 -35.62 -17.52
CA LYS A 70 -21.92 -36.63 -17.09
C LYS A 70 -20.74 -35.96 -16.38
N TYR A 71 -20.13 -34.94 -17.00
CA TYR A 71 -19.04 -34.19 -16.40
C TYR A 71 -19.43 -33.59 -15.05
N ARG A 72 -20.62 -32.99 -14.95
CA ARG A 72 -21.14 -32.38 -13.72
C ARG A 72 -21.26 -33.38 -12.59
N LYS A 73 -21.76 -34.59 -12.87
CA LYS A 73 -21.91 -35.66 -11.87
C LYS A 73 -20.55 -36.20 -11.41
N GLU A 74 -19.63 -36.42 -12.34
CA GLU A 74 -18.29 -36.94 -12.02
C GLU A 74 -17.43 -35.92 -11.26
N ASN A 75 -17.60 -34.63 -11.54
CA ASN A 75 -16.77 -33.56 -10.99
C ASN A 75 -17.46 -32.72 -9.90
N GLN A 76 -18.63 -33.13 -9.40
CA GLN A 76 -19.42 -32.32 -8.45
C GLN A 76 -18.61 -31.89 -7.21
N GLY A 77 -17.77 -32.79 -6.67
CA GLY A 77 -16.91 -32.49 -5.52
C GLY A 77 -15.84 -31.43 -5.84
N SER A 78 -15.14 -31.58 -6.96
CA SER A 78 -14.10 -30.64 -7.42
C SER A 78 -14.72 -29.27 -7.74
N ILE A 79 -15.88 -29.25 -8.38
CA ILE A 79 -16.61 -28.01 -8.70
C ILE A 79 -16.95 -27.25 -7.41
N GLY A 80 -17.49 -27.93 -6.40
CA GLY A 80 -17.83 -27.31 -5.12
C GLY A 80 -16.61 -26.75 -4.38
N GLN A 81 -15.50 -27.49 -4.36
CA GLN A 81 -14.24 -27.03 -3.76
C GLN A 81 -13.69 -25.80 -4.48
N ASN A 82 -13.69 -25.78 -5.81
CA ASN A 82 -13.18 -24.65 -6.59
C ASN A 82 -14.07 -23.41 -6.43
N HIS A 83 -15.40 -23.57 -6.29
CA HIS A 83 -16.29 -22.45 -5.94
C HIS A 83 -16.03 -21.91 -4.54
N ALA A 84 -15.81 -22.78 -3.55
CA ALA A 84 -15.50 -22.35 -2.20
C ALA A 84 -14.16 -21.60 -2.13
N LYS A 85 -13.11 -22.13 -2.77
CA LYS A 85 -11.80 -21.47 -2.88
C LYS A 85 -11.93 -20.10 -3.54
N LYS A 86 -12.63 -20.01 -4.68
CA LYS A 86 -12.86 -18.73 -5.35
C LYS A 86 -13.62 -17.75 -4.47
N GLY A 87 -14.66 -18.20 -3.78
CA GLY A 87 -15.42 -17.34 -2.86
C GLY A 87 -14.59 -16.83 -1.68
N GLU A 88 -13.64 -17.63 -1.18
CA GLU A 88 -12.69 -17.22 -0.16
C GLU A 88 -11.66 -16.21 -0.70
N GLU A 89 -11.09 -16.47 -1.88
CA GLU A 89 -10.20 -15.54 -2.59
C GLU A 89 -10.88 -14.17 -2.83
N ASP A 90 -12.10 -14.17 -3.39
CA ASP A 90 -12.88 -12.97 -3.65
C ASP A 90 -13.18 -12.19 -2.35
N ARG A 91 -13.48 -12.89 -1.25
CA ARG A 91 -13.71 -12.28 0.06
C ARG A 91 -12.45 -11.63 0.62
N LEU A 92 -11.31 -12.32 0.53
CA LEU A 92 -10.03 -11.80 1.01
C LEU A 92 -9.60 -10.57 0.22
N GLU A 93 -9.79 -10.59 -1.11
CA GLU A 93 -9.50 -9.45 -1.96
C GLU A 93 -10.41 -8.25 -1.64
N ALA A 94 -11.71 -8.48 -1.47
CA ALA A 94 -12.66 -7.44 -1.06
C ALA A 94 -12.28 -6.82 0.30
N GLU A 95 -11.86 -7.65 1.27
CA GLU A 95 -11.39 -7.16 2.56
C GLU A 95 -10.12 -6.31 2.42
N ARG A 96 -9.15 -6.76 1.61
CA ARG A 96 -7.92 -6.00 1.33
C ARG A 96 -8.23 -4.64 0.71
N VAL A 97 -9.13 -4.58 -0.27
CA VAL A 97 -9.57 -3.32 -0.88
C VAL A 97 -10.21 -2.41 0.17
N ALA A 98 -11.11 -2.94 1.00
CA ALA A 98 -11.75 -2.17 2.06
C ALA A 98 -10.74 -1.64 3.11
N GLN A 99 -9.70 -2.41 3.45
CA GLN A 99 -8.63 -1.97 4.34
C GLN A 99 -7.81 -0.82 3.74
N LEU A 100 -7.45 -0.93 2.45
CA LEU A 100 -6.74 0.14 1.74
C LEU A 100 -7.57 1.42 1.64
N GLU A 101 -8.88 1.31 1.37
CA GLU A 101 -9.79 2.45 1.36
C GLU A 101 -9.90 3.09 2.73
N ARG A 102 -10.05 2.31 3.81
CA ARG A 102 -10.07 2.81 5.19
C ARG A 102 -8.78 3.55 5.54
N ALA A 103 -7.63 3.00 5.20
CA ALA A 103 -6.33 3.63 5.42
C ALA A 103 -6.22 4.95 4.65
N ARG A 104 -6.67 4.98 3.39
CA ARG A 104 -6.71 6.19 2.57
C ARG A 104 -7.61 7.27 3.18
N ILE A 105 -8.80 6.90 3.65
CA ILE A 105 -9.74 7.80 4.32
C ILE A 105 -9.14 8.34 5.62
N ALA A 106 -8.52 7.49 6.44
CA ALA A 106 -7.88 7.88 7.69
C ALA A 106 -6.76 8.91 7.44
N LYS A 107 -5.90 8.66 6.44
CA LYS A 107 -4.83 9.59 6.06
C LYS A 107 -5.37 10.94 5.58
N LEU A 108 -6.45 10.93 4.80
CA LEU A 108 -7.10 12.16 4.36
C LEU A 108 -7.74 12.93 5.54
N ALA A 109 -8.33 12.21 6.50
CA ALA A 109 -8.88 12.81 7.71
C ALA A 109 -7.79 13.44 8.59
N GLU A 110 -6.63 12.81 8.69
CA GLU A 110 -5.47 13.35 9.40
C GLU A 110 -4.94 14.63 8.74
N LEU A 111 -4.79 14.63 7.41
CA LEU A 111 -4.35 15.83 6.69
C LEU A 111 -5.33 17.00 6.90
N ARG A 112 -6.64 16.74 6.83
CA ARG A 112 -7.66 17.76 7.13
C ARG A 112 -7.57 18.30 8.55
N ARG A 113 -7.20 17.46 9.53
CA ARG A 113 -6.98 17.91 10.91
C ARG A 113 -5.76 18.82 10.99
N GLN A 114 -4.67 18.47 10.32
CA GLN A 114 -3.46 19.30 10.25
C GLN A 114 -3.76 20.66 9.61
N ASP A 115 -4.43 20.68 8.45
CA ASP A 115 -4.83 21.92 7.78
C ASP A 115 -5.69 22.79 8.71
N HIS A 116 -6.65 22.20 9.42
CA HIS A 116 -7.50 22.93 10.36
C HIS A 116 -6.73 23.48 11.57
N GLU A 117 -5.74 22.73 12.07
CA GLU A 117 -4.85 23.20 13.13
C GLU A 117 -3.94 24.34 12.65
N GLU A 118 -3.40 24.24 11.44
CA GLU A 118 -2.61 25.31 10.83
C GLU A 118 -3.43 26.58 10.62
N GLU A 119 -4.66 26.47 10.11
CA GLU A 119 -5.56 27.60 9.96
C GLU A 119 -5.90 28.25 11.31
N LYS A 120 -6.13 27.45 12.36
CA LYS A 120 -6.30 27.98 13.72
C LYS A 120 -5.06 28.72 14.21
N ARG A 121 -3.86 28.21 13.95
CA ARG A 121 -2.59 28.88 14.30
C ARG A 121 -2.43 30.19 13.54
N LYS A 122 -2.70 30.21 12.24
CA LYS A 122 -2.68 31.43 11.42
C LYS A 122 -3.69 32.46 11.93
N GLN A 123 -4.90 32.04 12.29
CA GLN A 123 -5.90 32.93 12.89
C GLN A 123 -5.46 33.50 14.24
N GLN A 124 -4.80 32.70 15.08
CA GLN A 124 -4.23 33.19 16.34
C GLN A 124 -3.14 34.22 16.10
N ILE A 125 -2.21 33.96 15.17
CA ILE A 125 -1.15 34.91 14.79
C ILE A 125 -1.77 36.22 14.30
N ARG A 126 -2.73 36.17 13.37
CA ARG A 126 -3.43 37.37 12.87
C ARG A 126 -4.09 38.16 14.00
N ARG A 127 -4.80 37.49 14.92
CA ARG A 127 -5.43 38.15 16.08
C ARG A 127 -4.40 38.78 17.02
N GLU A 128 -3.25 38.14 17.22
CA GLU A 128 -2.17 38.69 18.02
C GLU A 128 -1.53 39.92 17.37
N GLU A 129 -1.31 39.87 16.05
CA GLU A 129 -0.81 41.01 15.26
C GLU A 129 -1.80 42.18 15.33
N GLU A 130 -3.09 41.95 15.09
CA GLU A 130 -4.15 42.96 15.22
C GLU A 130 -4.20 43.56 16.63
N ALA A 131 -4.05 42.73 17.68
CA ALA A 131 -4.02 43.20 19.07
C ALA A 131 -2.78 44.04 19.38
N GLU A 132 -1.61 43.66 18.86
CA GLU A 132 -0.39 44.47 18.97
C GLU A 132 -0.51 45.79 18.20
N GLU A 133 -1.13 45.79 17.03
CA GLU A 133 -1.38 46.98 16.23
C GLU A 133 -2.37 47.95 16.92
N LEU A 134 -3.49 47.45 17.44
CA LEU A 134 -4.43 48.24 18.23
C LEU A 134 -3.76 48.84 19.47
N LEU A 135 -2.89 48.07 20.15
CA LEU A 135 -2.12 48.56 21.28
C LEU A 135 -1.13 49.65 20.87
N ARG A 136 -0.49 49.51 19.70
CA ARG A 136 0.42 50.49 19.10
C ARG A 136 -0.28 51.81 18.83
N VAL A 137 -1.45 51.76 18.19
CA VAL A 137 -2.26 52.95 17.88
C VAL A 137 -2.78 53.62 19.16
N SER A 138 -3.15 52.85 20.18
CA SER A 138 -3.70 53.39 21.43
C SER A 138 -2.66 53.98 22.38
N LYS A 139 -1.49 53.35 22.53
CA LYS A 139 -0.51 53.67 23.59
C LYS A 139 0.91 53.95 23.09
N GLY A 140 1.12 53.96 21.77
CA GLY A 140 2.42 54.19 21.14
C GLY A 140 3.38 53.00 21.21
N ASP A 141 4.51 53.12 20.51
CA ASP A 141 5.48 52.04 20.28
C ASP A 141 6.14 51.53 21.58
N ASP A 142 6.32 52.41 22.57
CA ASP A 142 6.89 52.09 23.88
C ASP A 142 6.07 51.06 24.68
N ALA A 143 4.74 51.06 24.49
CA ALA A 143 3.85 50.13 25.18
C ALA A 143 3.93 48.71 24.60
N VAL A 144 4.07 48.59 23.29
CA VAL A 144 4.25 47.32 22.58
C VAL A 144 5.60 46.68 22.94
N GLU A 145 6.67 47.48 23.00
CA GLU A 145 8.00 46.98 23.35
C GLU A 145 8.05 46.43 24.79
N LYS A 146 7.41 47.13 25.74
CA LYS A 146 7.28 46.67 27.13
C LYS A 146 6.49 45.36 27.24
N LEU A 147 5.44 45.19 26.43
CA LEU A 147 4.66 43.96 26.40
C LEU A 147 5.48 42.77 25.87
N ARG A 148 6.24 42.97 24.78
CA ARG A 148 7.15 41.94 24.22
C ARG A 148 8.22 41.53 25.21
N ARG A 149 8.90 42.48 25.87
CA ARG A 149 9.89 42.21 26.93
C ARG A 149 9.28 41.44 28.12
N LYS A 150 8.01 41.70 28.46
CA LYS A 150 7.29 40.98 29.52
C LYS A 150 6.92 39.55 29.08
N LYS A 151 6.43 39.35 27.86
CA LYS A 151 6.16 38.03 27.26
C LYS A 151 7.43 37.18 27.22
N GLU A 152 8.55 37.73 26.76
CA GLU A 152 9.84 37.03 26.67
C GLU A 152 10.37 36.59 28.05
N LYS A 153 10.28 37.47 29.06
CA LYS A 153 10.65 37.13 30.45
C LYS A 153 9.76 36.02 31.03
N ALA A 154 8.47 36.01 30.70
CA ALA A 154 7.54 34.96 31.13
C ALA A 154 7.86 33.62 30.43
N GLU A 155 8.08 33.64 29.12
CA GLU A 155 8.49 32.46 28.32
C GLU A 155 9.81 31.87 28.83
N ARG A 156 10.83 32.70 29.09
CA ARG A 156 12.12 32.24 29.64
C ARG A 156 11.96 31.60 31.02
N LYS A 157 11.04 32.12 31.86
CA LYS A 157 10.71 31.50 33.15
C LYS A 157 9.98 30.17 32.96
N LYS A 158 9.07 30.07 31.99
CA LYS A 158 8.33 28.84 31.67
C LYS A 158 9.27 27.74 31.16
N ARG A 159 10.14 28.04 30.18
CA ARG A 159 11.16 27.11 29.67
C ARG A 159 12.12 26.62 30.76
N LYS A 160 12.53 27.50 31.69
CA LYS A 160 13.36 27.09 32.84
C LYS A 160 12.63 26.13 33.79
N LYS A 161 11.33 26.34 34.02
CA LYS A 161 10.50 25.43 34.83
C LYS A 161 10.28 24.09 34.15
N GLU A 162 9.98 24.10 32.84
CA GLU A 162 9.81 22.86 32.05
C GLU A 162 11.10 22.06 31.97
N ALA A 163 12.26 22.72 31.76
CA ALA A 163 13.56 22.05 31.78
C ALA A 163 13.93 21.50 33.18
N ALA A 164 13.55 22.20 34.26
CA ALA A 164 13.74 21.68 35.61
C ALA A 164 12.83 20.47 35.89
N ALA A 165 11.56 20.53 35.47
CA ALA A 165 10.61 19.42 35.61
C ALA A 165 11.01 18.20 34.76
N ALA A 166 11.55 18.41 33.56
CA ALA A 166 12.06 17.32 32.72
C ALA A 166 13.28 16.63 33.35
N ARG A 167 14.22 17.40 33.92
CA ARG A 167 15.36 16.84 34.66
C ARG A 167 14.94 16.08 35.92
N GLU A 168 13.93 16.59 36.63
CA GLU A 168 13.39 15.94 37.82
C GLU A 168 12.60 14.66 37.47
N ALA A 169 11.95 14.60 36.31
CA ALA A 169 11.31 13.39 35.79
C ALA A 169 12.37 12.34 35.36
N GLU A 170 13.43 12.77 34.68
CA GLU A 170 14.55 11.92 34.27
C GLU A 170 15.34 11.37 35.47
N GLU A 171 15.45 12.13 36.56
CA GLU A 171 16.10 11.70 37.81
C GLU A 171 15.23 10.70 38.60
N ARG A 172 13.90 10.81 38.53
CA ARG A 172 12.95 9.85 39.12
C ARG A 172 12.87 8.51 38.38
N GLU A 173 13.21 8.48 37.09
CA GLU A 173 13.20 7.26 36.27
C GLU A 173 14.50 6.45 36.35
N LYS A 174 15.54 6.93 37.07
CA LYS A 174 16.76 6.16 37.28
C LYS A 174 16.54 5.09 38.36
N PRO A 175 16.67 3.79 38.03
CA PRO A 175 16.58 2.74 39.06
C PRO A 175 17.78 2.81 40.00
N ASP A 176 17.53 2.65 41.31
CA ASP A 176 18.54 2.61 42.37
C ASP A 176 19.55 1.46 42.15
N PHE A 177 20.66 1.74 41.48
CA PHE A 177 21.74 0.77 41.32
C PHE A 177 22.63 0.77 42.58
N ARG A 178 22.39 -0.17 43.50
CA ARG A 178 23.30 -0.45 44.62
C ARG A 178 24.47 -1.32 44.11
N PRO A 179 25.74 -0.89 44.20
CA PRO A 179 26.85 -1.75 43.78
C PRO A 179 26.99 -2.90 44.78
N MET A 180 26.52 -4.08 44.40
CA MET A 180 26.88 -5.32 45.09
C MET A 180 28.31 -5.69 44.72
N PHE A 181 29.23 -5.67 45.69
CA PHE A 181 30.56 -6.25 45.53
C PHE A 181 30.45 -7.78 45.49
N PHE A 182 30.12 -8.31 44.31
CA PHE A 182 30.22 -9.73 44.05
C PHE A 182 31.69 -10.07 43.83
N ARG A 183 32.30 -10.85 44.72
CA ARG A 183 33.64 -11.41 44.50
C ARG A 183 33.44 -12.71 43.73
N PRO A 184 33.70 -12.75 42.40
CA PRO A 184 33.44 -13.94 41.62
C PRO A 184 34.37 -15.07 42.08
N GLN A 185 33.78 -16.20 42.50
CA GLN A 185 34.52 -17.45 42.68
C GLN A 185 34.76 -18.08 41.31
N PHE A 186 36.00 -18.02 40.84
CA PHE A 186 36.40 -18.73 39.63
C PHE A 186 36.70 -20.20 39.98
N PRO A 187 36.22 -21.17 39.18
CA PRO A 187 36.64 -22.57 39.34
C PRO A 187 38.13 -22.70 39.03
N SER A 188 38.87 -23.37 39.91
CA SER A 188 40.28 -23.72 39.71
C SER A 188 40.40 -25.06 38.96
N PRO A 189 41.31 -25.21 37.96
CA PRO A 189 42.24 -24.23 37.42
C PRO A 189 41.63 -23.34 36.31
N LEU A 190 42.24 -22.17 36.11
CA LEU A 190 41.83 -21.19 35.09
C LEU A 190 41.88 -21.81 33.68
N PRO A 191 40.89 -21.52 32.81
CA PRO A 191 40.92 -21.97 31.42
C PRO A 191 42.13 -21.37 30.70
N VAL A 192 42.80 -22.19 29.89
CA VAL A 192 43.93 -21.77 29.05
C VAL A 192 43.49 -20.66 28.08
N PRO A 193 44.32 -19.63 27.87
CA PRO A 193 43.98 -18.54 26.96
C PRO A 193 43.81 -19.09 25.54
N VAL A 194 42.64 -18.86 24.96
CA VAL A 194 42.36 -19.20 23.56
C VAL A 194 43.16 -18.24 22.67
N ASP A 195 43.95 -18.77 21.75
CA ASP A 195 44.72 -17.98 20.80
C ASP A 195 43.78 -17.29 19.79
N LEU A 196 43.47 -16.03 20.08
CA LEU A 196 42.57 -15.17 19.30
C LEU A 196 43.16 -14.74 17.96
N SER A 197 44.43 -15.05 17.67
CA SER A 197 45.07 -14.73 16.38
C SER A 197 44.41 -15.39 15.17
N LYS A 198 43.55 -16.39 15.39
CA LYS A 198 42.80 -17.11 14.36
C LYS A 198 41.33 -16.71 14.27
N ILE A 199 40.85 -15.83 15.14
CA ILE A 199 39.46 -15.37 15.14
C ILE A 199 39.42 -14.00 14.46
N THR A 200 39.23 -14.01 13.14
CA THR A 200 38.85 -12.80 12.41
C THR A 200 37.38 -12.50 12.71
N MET A 201 37.12 -11.40 13.41
CA MET A 201 35.77 -11.03 13.87
C MET A 201 34.87 -10.45 12.76
N ASP A 202 35.35 -10.40 11.51
CA ASP A 202 34.57 -9.97 10.36
C ASP A 202 34.48 -11.13 9.36
N GLN A 203 33.32 -11.79 9.37
CA GLN A 203 32.92 -12.76 8.33
C GLN A 203 31.95 -12.13 7.33
N ARG A 204 31.80 -10.79 7.30
CA ARG A 204 31.07 -10.17 6.19
C ARG A 204 31.89 -10.42 4.92
N PRO A 205 31.30 -11.03 3.88
CA PRO A 205 31.91 -11.00 2.57
C PRO A 205 32.15 -9.53 2.24
N GLU A 206 33.36 -9.16 1.85
CA GLU A 206 33.60 -7.86 1.23
C GLU A 206 32.86 -7.86 -0.10
N GLU A 207 31.55 -7.60 -0.06
CA GLU A 207 30.83 -7.19 -1.25
C GLU A 207 31.31 -5.77 -1.55
N ASP A 208 32.03 -5.64 -2.67
CA ASP A 208 32.47 -4.36 -3.23
C ASP A 208 31.33 -3.33 -3.06
N ALA A 209 31.58 -2.21 -2.38
CA ALA A 209 30.55 -1.21 -2.08
C ALA A 209 29.76 -0.77 -3.34
N LYS A 210 30.41 -0.85 -4.51
CA LYS A 210 29.81 -0.60 -5.83
C LYS A 210 28.76 -1.65 -6.24
N ALA A 211 28.94 -2.92 -5.86
CA ALA A 211 27.98 -3.99 -6.12
C ALA A 211 26.72 -3.85 -5.25
N PHE A 212 26.87 -3.40 -4.00
CA PHE A 212 25.73 -3.11 -3.12
C PHE A 212 24.92 -1.92 -3.64
N GLU A 213 25.59 -0.81 -3.99
CA GLU A 213 24.92 0.36 -4.57
C GLU A 213 24.21 0.02 -5.89
N ALA A 214 24.84 -0.77 -6.77
CA ALA A 214 24.24 -1.22 -8.01
C ALA A 214 23.00 -2.11 -7.79
N ARG A 215 23.02 -3.01 -6.79
CA ARG A 215 21.85 -3.81 -6.42
C ARG A 215 20.70 -2.93 -5.91
N THR A 216 20.97 -1.99 -5.01
CA THR A 216 19.94 -1.06 -4.51
C THR A 216 19.34 -0.17 -5.62
N GLN A 217 20.16 0.31 -6.55
CA GLN A 217 19.67 1.10 -7.69
C GLN A 217 18.86 0.24 -8.68
N ALA A 218 19.28 -1.00 -8.93
CA ALA A 218 18.53 -1.94 -9.77
C ALA A 218 17.19 -2.34 -9.13
N GLU A 219 17.13 -2.46 -7.80
CA GLU A 219 15.91 -2.72 -7.06
C GLU A 219 14.94 -1.53 -7.11
N GLN A 220 15.46 -0.31 -6.94
CA GLN A 220 14.68 0.91 -7.09
C GLN A 220 14.16 1.12 -8.52
N ALA A 221 14.98 0.81 -9.53
CA ALA A 221 14.57 0.85 -10.94
C ALA A 221 13.52 -0.23 -11.27
N LYS A 222 13.65 -1.44 -10.71
CA LYS A 222 12.62 -2.49 -10.82
C LYS A 222 11.33 -2.11 -10.10
N ALA A 223 11.40 -1.49 -8.93
CA ALA A 223 10.24 -1.00 -8.20
C ALA A 223 9.50 0.12 -8.97
N ALA A 224 10.23 1.05 -9.59
CA ALA A 224 9.65 2.07 -10.46
C ALA A 224 8.97 1.46 -11.71
N THR A 225 9.59 0.42 -12.29
CA THR A 225 9.05 -0.29 -13.45
C THR A 225 7.82 -1.17 -13.09
N ALA A 226 7.84 -1.83 -11.93
CA ALA A 226 6.74 -2.65 -11.41
C ALA A 226 5.52 -1.81 -10.98
N ALA A 227 5.73 -0.55 -10.58
CA ALA A 227 4.67 0.43 -10.37
C ALA A 227 4.12 1.02 -11.70
N GLY A 228 4.59 0.55 -12.85
CA GLY A 228 4.12 0.97 -14.19
C GLY A 228 4.71 2.28 -14.69
N PHE A 229 5.70 2.87 -13.99
CA PHE A 229 6.27 4.16 -14.34
C PHE A 229 7.49 3.99 -15.25
N LYS A 230 7.27 4.09 -16.56
CA LYS A 230 8.36 4.34 -17.53
C LYS A 230 8.74 5.82 -17.47
N GLN A 231 10.02 6.12 -17.27
CA GLN A 231 10.54 7.47 -17.01
C GLN A 231 10.13 8.53 -18.04
N GLN A 232 9.95 8.13 -19.31
CA GLN A 232 9.44 9.01 -20.38
C GLN A 232 8.02 9.52 -20.09
N PHE A 233 7.14 8.70 -19.52
CA PHE A 233 5.76 9.07 -19.22
C PHE A 233 5.63 9.94 -17.96
N VAL A 234 6.61 9.90 -17.05
CA VAL A 234 6.65 10.79 -15.87
C VAL A 234 6.82 12.24 -16.33
N TYR A 235 7.73 12.49 -17.27
CA TYR A 235 7.96 13.82 -17.82
C TYR A 235 6.79 14.30 -18.68
N GLU A 236 6.24 13.43 -19.54
CA GLU A 236 5.05 13.79 -20.32
C GLU A 236 3.85 14.13 -19.43
N ARG A 237 3.64 13.37 -18.35
CA ARG A 237 2.57 13.65 -17.39
C ARG A 237 2.81 14.95 -16.62
N ALA A 238 4.03 15.19 -16.14
CA ALA A 238 4.38 16.44 -15.48
C ALA A 238 4.21 17.66 -16.40
N LEU A 239 4.61 17.54 -17.67
CA LEU A 239 4.42 18.60 -18.68
C LEU A 239 2.94 18.83 -18.99
N LYS A 240 2.12 17.78 -19.02
CA LYS A 240 0.68 17.86 -19.26
C LYS A 240 -0.08 18.45 -18.06
N GLU A 241 0.31 18.10 -16.84
CA GLU A 241 -0.22 18.68 -15.60
C GLU A 241 0.18 20.16 -15.47
N PHE A 242 1.41 20.52 -15.85
CA PHE A 242 1.89 21.89 -15.90
C PHE A 242 1.20 22.73 -16.98
N SER A 243 0.93 22.19 -18.17
CA SER A 243 0.19 22.92 -19.20
C SER A 243 -1.30 23.10 -18.82
N GLN A 244 -1.89 22.12 -18.16
CA GLN A 244 -3.25 22.24 -17.62
C GLN A 244 -3.34 23.29 -16.52
N SER A 245 -2.34 23.40 -15.63
CA SER A 245 -2.33 24.44 -14.59
C SER A 245 -2.16 25.84 -15.14
N LEU A 246 -1.44 26.00 -16.26
CA LEU A 246 -1.33 27.28 -16.98
C LEU A 246 -2.64 27.71 -17.66
N ASN A 247 -3.43 26.76 -18.18
CA ASN A 247 -4.72 27.07 -18.81
C ASN A 247 -5.81 27.47 -17.80
N VAL A 248 -5.67 27.08 -16.52
CA VAL A 248 -6.58 27.50 -15.44
C VAL A 248 -6.32 28.96 -15.00
N LEU A 249 -5.19 29.55 -15.40
CA LEU A 249 -4.81 30.93 -15.08
C LEU A 249 -5.21 31.96 -16.16
N GLN A 250 -5.94 31.56 -17.21
CA GLN A 250 -6.43 32.47 -18.27
C GLN A 250 -7.96 32.67 -18.29
N LEU A 251 -8.67 32.30 -17.22
CA LEU A 251 -10.06 32.67 -16.96
C LEU A 251 -10.13 33.60 -15.74
#